data_AF-A0A925A2U9-F1
#
_entry.id   AF-A0A925A2U9-F1
#
_cell.length_a   1.000
_cell.length_b   1.000
_cell.length_c   1.000
_cell.angle_alpha   90.00
_cell.angle_beta   90.00
_cell.angle_gamma   90.00
#
_symmetry.space_group_name_H-M   'P 1'
#
loop_
_entity.id
_entity.type
_entity.pdbx_description
1 polymer ?
#
loop_
_entity_poly.entity_id
_entity_poly.type
_entity_poly.pdbx_seq_one_letter_code
_entity_poly.pdbx_strand_id
1 'polypeptide(L)'
;MTSGFRAGDSSTDALSPADRFAASRARRDTPRVEMFRGNLSFDLDPFQLASCAALERGDSVLVAAPTGAGKTIVAEFAVFLAMQEPRAKVFYTAPMKALSNQKFQEFVAEYGADQVGLLTGDTNINSGARIVVMTTEVLRNMLYADSDLLKDLSFVVMDEVHYLADRFRGAVWEEVIIHLPQSVRLVSLSATV
;
A
#
# COMPACT_ATOMS: atom_id res chain seq x y z
N MET A 1 -3.17 -30.21 58.26
CA MET A 1 -3.43 -28.89 57.68
C MET A 1 -3.08 -28.96 56.21
N THR A 2 -4.05 -28.52 55.42
CA THR A 2 -4.27 -28.62 53.98
C THR A 2 -3.08 -28.39 53.06
N SER A 3 -2.84 -29.39 52.21
CA SER A 3 -2.23 -29.29 50.88
C SER A 3 -2.99 -28.27 50.01
N GLY A 4 -2.25 -27.43 49.29
CA GLY A 4 -2.78 -26.46 48.33
C GLY A 4 -1.91 -26.39 47.09
N PHE A 5 -1.99 -27.41 46.23
CA PHE A 5 -1.54 -27.38 44.86
C PHE A 5 -2.70 -26.89 43.99
N ARG A 6 -2.54 -25.78 43.26
CA ARG A 6 -3.41 -25.44 42.12
C ARG A 6 -2.55 -25.04 40.93
N ALA A 7 -2.57 -25.92 39.93
CA ALA A 7 -2.32 -25.66 38.52
C ALA A 7 -3.08 -24.38 38.10
N GLY A 8 -2.51 -23.46 37.31
CA GLY A 8 -2.14 -23.71 35.94
C GLY A 8 -3.38 -23.59 35.06
N ASP A 9 -3.87 -22.38 34.84
CA ASP A 9 -4.91 -22.10 33.86
C ASP A 9 -4.29 -21.35 32.68
N SER A 10 -3.82 -22.13 31.70
CA SER A 10 -3.46 -21.66 30.37
C SER A 10 -4.69 -21.79 29.48
N SER A 11 -5.63 -20.84 29.59
CA SER A 11 -6.74 -20.71 28.66
C SER A 11 -6.21 -20.23 27.30
N THR A 12 -5.80 -21.17 26.46
CA THR A 12 -5.72 -20.93 25.02
C THR A 12 -7.17 -20.78 24.55
N ASP A 13 -7.55 -19.54 24.25
CA ASP A 13 -8.88 -19.18 23.77
C ASP A 13 -9.09 -19.82 22.39
N ALA A 14 -9.57 -21.06 22.39
CA ALA A 14 -9.77 -21.84 21.18
C ALA A 14 -11.02 -21.31 20.47
N LEU A 15 -10.79 -20.55 19.40
CA LEU A 15 -11.83 -19.98 18.54
C LEU A 15 -13.03 -20.92 18.35
N SER A 16 -14.24 -20.36 18.48
CA SER A 16 -15.47 -21.15 18.34
C SER A 16 -15.59 -21.74 16.92
N PRO A 17 -16.39 -22.80 16.71
CA PRO A 17 -16.69 -23.30 15.37
C PRO A 17 -17.21 -22.22 14.39
N ALA A 18 -17.97 -21.24 14.89
CA ALA A 18 -18.47 -20.12 14.08
C ALA A 18 -17.35 -19.16 13.69
N ASP A 19 -16.45 -18.84 14.63
CA ASP A 19 -15.29 -17.97 14.36
C ASP A 19 -14.31 -18.63 13.40
N ARG A 20 -14.09 -19.95 13.54
CA ARG A 20 -13.28 -20.74 12.60
C ARG A 20 -13.89 -20.77 11.20
N PHE A 21 -15.22 -20.89 11.09
CA PHE A 21 -15.90 -20.84 9.81
C PHE A 21 -15.83 -19.45 9.17
N ALA A 22 -16.08 -18.39 9.93
CA ALA A 22 -15.97 -17.00 9.47
C ALA A 22 -14.55 -16.66 9.03
N ALA A 23 -13.53 -17.03 9.82
CA ALA A 23 -12.12 -16.86 9.47
C ALA A 23 -11.74 -17.68 8.23
N SER A 24 -12.22 -18.93 8.11
CA SER A 24 -11.98 -19.75 6.93
C SER A 24 -12.64 -19.19 5.66
N ARG A 25 -13.81 -18.54 5.80
CA ARG A 25 -14.51 -17.89 4.68
C ARG A 25 -13.80 -16.61 4.25
N ALA A 26 -13.43 -15.76 5.20
CA ALA A 26 -12.66 -14.55 4.94
C ALA A 26 -11.33 -14.86 4.23
N ARG A 27 -10.61 -15.92 4.66
CA ARG A 27 -9.38 -16.39 3.98
C ARG A 27 -9.62 -16.91 2.57
N ARG A 28 -10.79 -17.50 2.28
CA ARG A 28 -11.15 -17.93 0.92
C ARG A 28 -11.47 -16.75 0.01
N ASP A 29 -11.98 -15.67 0.57
CA ASP A 29 -12.42 -14.50 -0.19
C ASP A 29 -11.24 -13.54 -0.51
N THR A 30 -10.09 -13.68 0.16
CA THR A 30 -8.89 -12.84 -0.07
C THR A 30 -7.60 -13.68 -0.24
N PRO A 31 -7.49 -14.52 -1.27
CA PRO A 31 -6.32 -15.38 -1.49
C PRO A 31 -5.01 -14.60 -1.72
N ARG A 32 -5.04 -13.41 -2.33
CA ARG A 32 -3.84 -12.60 -2.55
C ARG A 32 -3.33 -12.00 -1.24
N VAL A 33 -4.22 -11.60 -0.33
CA VAL A 33 -3.83 -11.20 1.04
C VAL A 33 -3.10 -12.33 1.74
N GLU A 34 -3.63 -13.56 1.71
CA GLU A 34 -2.99 -14.71 2.36
C GLU A 34 -1.63 -15.05 1.72
N MET A 35 -1.52 -14.95 0.39
CA MET A 35 -0.25 -15.13 -0.32
C MET A 35 0.80 -14.08 0.09
N PHE A 36 0.40 -12.81 0.20
CA PHE A 36 1.30 -11.74 0.64
C PHE A 36 1.71 -11.92 2.11
N ARG A 37 0.76 -12.25 2.99
CA ARG A 37 1.03 -12.55 4.41
C ARG A 37 2.05 -13.67 4.58
N GLY A 38 1.99 -14.69 3.74
CA GLY A 38 2.95 -15.81 3.75
C GLY A 38 4.41 -15.41 3.44
N ASN A 39 4.63 -14.24 2.83
CA ASN A 39 5.96 -13.71 2.53
C ASN A 39 6.54 -12.83 3.65
N LEU A 40 5.74 -12.49 4.66
CA LEU A 40 6.15 -11.64 5.78
C LEU A 40 6.68 -12.48 6.95
N SER A 41 7.63 -11.92 7.70
CA SER A 41 8.16 -12.54 8.92
C SER A 41 7.33 -12.25 10.18
N PHE A 42 6.28 -11.44 10.03
CA PHE A 42 5.36 -11.01 11.08
C PHE A 42 3.92 -11.04 10.56
N ASP A 43 2.94 -11.06 11.47
CA ASP A 43 1.52 -11.01 11.08
C ASP A 43 1.02 -9.58 10.91
N LEU A 44 -0.07 -9.42 10.17
CA LEU A 44 -0.68 -8.14 9.88
C LEU A 44 -1.65 -7.70 10.99
N ASP A 45 -1.58 -6.42 11.33
CA ASP A 45 -2.53 -5.79 12.23
C ASP A 45 -3.94 -5.76 11.61
N PRO A 46 -5.01 -5.69 12.42
CA PRO A 46 -6.38 -5.71 11.93
C PRO A 46 -6.69 -4.65 10.85
N PHE A 47 -6.13 -3.44 10.98
CA PHE A 47 -6.35 -2.38 9.98
C PHE A 47 -5.60 -2.66 8.67
N GLN A 48 -4.42 -3.28 8.74
CA GLN A 48 -3.66 -3.69 7.55
C GLN A 48 -4.43 -4.79 6.82
N LEU A 49 -4.93 -5.81 7.53
CA LEU A 49 -5.77 -6.86 6.96
C LEU A 49 -7.01 -6.31 6.29
N ALA A 50 -7.75 -5.41 6.96
CA ALA A 50 -8.95 -4.80 6.40
C ALA A 50 -8.65 -3.99 5.13
N SER A 51 -7.54 -3.24 5.13
CA SER A 51 -7.13 -2.41 3.99
C SER A 51 -6.69 -3.28 2.80
N CYS A 52 -5.86 -4.29 3.04
CA CYS A 52 -5.43 -5.21 2.00
C CYS A 52 -6.62 -6.01 1.42
N ALA A 53 -7.53 -6.46 2.27
CA ALA A 53 -8.75 -7.14 1.82
C ALA A 53 -9.63 -6.24 0.94
N ALA A 54 -9.75 -4.95 1.25
CA ALA A 54 -10.47 -3.97 0.42
C ALA A 54 -9.78 -3.79 -0.95
N LEU A 55 -8.45 -3.64 -0.97
CA LEU A 55 -7.68 -3.51 -2.21
C LEU A 55 -7.81 -4.73 -3.13
N GLU A 56 -7.79 -5.94 -2.55
CA GLU A 56 -7.99 -7.18 -3.30
C GLU A 56 -9.38 -7.26 -3.93
N ARG A 57 -10.42 -6.74 -3.25
CA ARG A 57 -11.79 -6.65 -3.79
C ARG A 57 -11.97 -5.55 -4.84
N GLY A 58 -10.95 -4.72 -5.07
CA GLY A 58 -10.97 -3.65 -6.06
C GLY A 58 -11.27 -2.27 -5.51
N ASP A 59 -11.39 -2.12 -4.18
CA ASP A 59 -11.67 -0.84 -3.55
C ASP A 59 -10.39 -0.01 -3.35
N SER A 60 -10.52 1.32 -3.42
CA SER A 60 -9.49 2.26 -2.95
C SER A 60 -9.52 2.38 -1.42
N VAL A 61 -8.39 2.72 -0.80
CA VAL A 61 -8.29 2.82 0.67
C VAL A 61 -7.62 4.13 1.13
N LEU A 62 -8.11 4.64 2.26
CA LEU A 62 -7.46 5.70 3.04
C LEU A 62 -7.12 5.15 4.42
N VAL A 63 -5.84 5.17 4.75
CA VAL A 63 -5.32 4.63 6.01
C VAL A 63 -4.74 5.78 6.83
N ALA A 64 -5.41 6.10 7.94
CA ALA A 64 -4.92 7.06 8.93
C ALA A 64 -4.47 6.31 10.19
N ALA A 65 -3.16 6.27 10.45
CA ALA A 65 -2.58 5.66 11.64
C ALA A 65 -1.30 6.39 12.08
N PRO A 66 -0.84 6.27 13.33
CA PRO A 66 0.40 6.92 13.79
C PRO A 66 1.64 6.51 12.98
N THR A 67 2.67 7.36 12.94
CA THR A 67 3.97 7.00 12.38
C THR A 67 4.55 5.82 13.14
N GLY A 68 5.15 4.86 12.42
CA GLY A 68 5.64 3.61 13.01
C GLY A 68 4.58 2.49 13.12
N ALA A 69 3.29 2.76 12.85
CA ALA A 69 2.24 1.73 12.86
C ALA A 69 2.25 0.78 11.65
N GLY A 70 3.28 0.84 10.78
CA GLY A 70 3.40 -0.07 9.63
C GLY A 70 2.39 0.18 8.50
N LYS A 71 1.92 1.43 8.30
CA LYS A 71 1.00 1.78 7.19
C LYS A 71 1.52 1.38 5.80
N THR A 72 2.83 1.42 5.63
CA THR A 72 3.55 1.11 4.37
C THR A 72 3.21 -0.28 3.84
N ILE A 73 2.85 -1.23 4.70
CA ILE A 73 2.42 -2.57 4.31
C ILE A 73 1.24 -2.55 3.34
N VAL A 74 0.31 -1.60 3.48
CA VAL A 74 -0.83 -1.49 2.58
C VAL A 74 -0.39 -1.04 1.18
N ALA A 75 0.62 -0.17 1.10
CA ALA A 75 1.22 0.22 -0.17
C ALA A 75 2.03 -0.92 -0.82
N GLU A 76 2.82 -1.64 -0.03
CA GLU A 76 3.57 -2.82 -0.48
C GLU A 76 2.62 -3.89 -1.02
N PHE A 77 1.47 -4.09 -0.37
CA PHE A 77 0.43 -4.99 -0.87
C PHE A 77 -0.15 -4.53 -2.21
N ALA A 78 -0.36 -3.22 -2.43
CA ALA A 78 -0.83 -2.70 -3.71
C ALA A 78 0.20 -2.91 -4.83
N VAL A 79 1.49 -2.73 -4.53
CA VAL A 79 2.59 -3.07 -5.44
C VAL A 79 2.56 -4.57 -5.77
N PHE A 80 2.48 -5.41 -4.74
CA PHE A 80 2.37 -6.85 -4.90
C PHE A 80 1.19 -7.25 -5.81
N LEU A 81 0.00 -6.68 -5.58
CA LEU A 81 -1.19 -6.91 -6.42
C LEU A 81 -0.94 -6.52 -7.87
N ALA A 82 -0.35 -5.36 -8.13
CA ALA A 82 0.00 -4.93 -9.47
C ALA A 82 0.95 -5.93 -10.13
N MET A 83 1.97 -6.39 -9.39
CA MET A 83 2.97 -7.32 -9.92
C MET A 83 2.41 -8.71 -10.26
N GLN A 84 1.25 -9.10 -9.72
CA GLN A 84 0.53 -10.33 -10.12
C GLN A 84 -0.15 -10.22 -11.51
N GLU A 85 -0.34 -9.02 -12.04
CA GLU A 85 -1.02 -8.80 -13.32
C GLU A 85 0.00 -8.40 -14.39
N PRO A 86 0.12 -9.10 -15.54
CA PRO A 86 1.28 -8.97 -16.43
C PRO A 86 1.60 -7.56 -16.95
N ARG A 87 0.60 -6.68 -17.04
CA ARG A 87 0.73 -5.32 -17.59
C ARG A 87 0.52 -4.22 -16.58
N ALA A 88 -0.06 -4.54 -15.41
CA ALA A 88 -0.44 -3.52 -14.45
C ALA A 88 0.79 -2.73 -13.97
N LYS A 89 0.62 -1.41 -13.90
CA LYS A 89 1.58 -0.49 -13.32
C LYS A 89 1.09 0.06 -11.99
N VAL A 90 2.05 0.41 -11.14
CA VAL A 90 1.84 1.07 -9.87
C VAL A 90 2.78 2.27 -9.77
N PHE A 91 2.21 3.42 -9.44
CA PHE A 91 2.99 4.62 -9.15
C PHE A 91 2.99 4.87 -7.64
N TYR A 92 4.18 5.01 -7.07
CA TYR A 92 4.37 5.36 -5.67
C TYR A 92 4.80 6.82 -5.58
N THR A 93 3.94 7.67 -5.01
CA THR A 93 4.28 9.07 -4.77
C THR A 93 4.73 9.29 -3.34
N ALA A 94 5.83 10.04 -3.19
CA ALA A 94 6.33 10.50 -1.90
C ALA A 94 6.50 12.03 -1.92
N PRO A 95 6.34 12.72 -0.79
CA PRO A 95 6.28 14.18 -0.72
C PRO A 95 7.65 14.87 -0.90
N MET A 96 8.74 14.10 -0.94
CA MET A 96 10.11 14.62 -1.00
C MET A 96 11.00 13.68 -1.81
N LYS A 97 11.92 14.27 -2.59
CA LYS A 97 12.92 13.54 -3.39
C LYS A 97 13.72 12.53 -2.57
N ALA A 98 14.12 12.88 -1.34
CA ALA A 98 14.88 11.97 -0.48
C ALA A 98 14.09 10.67 -0.19
N LEU A 99 12.80 10.79 0.15
CA LEU A 99 11.92 9.65 0.40
C LEU A 99 11.65 8.86 -0.87
N SER A 100 11.46 9.52 -2.02
CA SER A 100 11.36 8.85 -3.32
C SER A 100 12.60 8.02 -3.64
N ASN A 101 13.81 8.55 -3.38
CA ASN A 101 15.05 7.81 -3.60
C ASN A 101 15.18 6.61 -2.67
N GLN A 102 14.86 6.77 -1.39
CA GLN A 102 14.87 5.66 -0.44
C GLN A 102 13.93 4.54 -0.89
N LYS A 103 12.67 4.87 -1.20
CA LYS A 103 11.67 3.91 -1.64
C LYS A 103 12.04 3.25 -2.97
N PHE A 104 12.67 3.99 -3.88
CA PHE A 104 13.22 3.45 -5.12
C PHE A 104 14.26 2.35 -4.83
N GLN A 105 15.22 2.60 -3.93
CA GLN A 105 16.24 1.59 -3.58
C GLN A 105 15.62 0.36 -2.93
N GLU A 106 14.62 0.55 -2.05
CA GLU A 106 13.88 -0.55 -1.42
C GLU A 106 13.19 -1.43 -2.48
N PHE A 107 12.45 -0.83 -3.42
CA PHE A 107 11.79 -1.58 -4.47
C PHE A 107 12.77 -2.20 -5.47
N VAL A 108 13.90 -1.56 -5.77
CA VAL A 108 14.94 -2.17 -6.62
C VAL A 108 15.52 -3.41 -5.95
N ALA A 109 15.72 -3.39 -4.64
CA ALA A 109 16.21 -4.55 -3.90
C ALA A 109 15.21 -5.72 -3.90
N GLU A 110 13.91 -5.42 -3.90
CA GLU A 110 12.84 -6.43 -3.86
C GLU A 110 12.46 -6.96 -5.26
N TYR A 111 12.30 -6.08 -6.25
CA TYR A 111 11.73 -6.41 -7.57
C TYR A 111 12.75 -6.38 -8.72
N GLY A 112 13.95 -5.85 -8.50
CA GLY A 112 14.99 -5.70 -9.53
C GLY A 112 14.92 -4.35 -10.26
N ALA A 113 16.08 -3.87 -10.72
CA ALA A 113 16.22 -2.56 -11.35
C ALA A 113 15.49 -2.42 -12.70
N ASP A 114 15.19 -3.54 -13.37
CA ASP A 114 14.41 -3.56 -14.60
C ASP A 114 12.91 -3.31 -14.37
N GLN A 115 12.40 -3.65 -13.18
CA GLN A 115 10.99 -3.49 -12.83
C GLN A 115 10.66 -2.13 -12.21
N VAL A 116 11.68 -1.35 -11.82
CA VAL A 116 11.51 -0.15 -11.00
C VAL A 116 12.12 1.09 -11.69
N GLY A 117 11.34 2.18 -11.70
CA GLY A 117 11.75 3.49 -12.18
C GLY A 117 11.67 4.57 -11.11
N LEU A 118 12.36 5.68 -11.35
CA LEU A 118 12.35 6.88 -10.51
C LEU A 118 12.14 8.11 -11.38
N LEU A 119 11.07 8.86 -11.11
CA LEU A 119 10.79 10.14 -11.75
C LEU A 119 10.69 11.26 -10.71
N THR A 120 11.70 12.12 -10.65
CA THR A 120 11.66 13.38 -9.90
C THR A 120 11.83 14.55 -10.86
N GLY A 121 11.65 15.79 -10.39
CA GLY A 121 11.80 16.98 -11.26
C GLY A 121 13.15 17.09 -11.96
N ASP A 122 14.18 16.40 -11.47
CA ASP A 122 15.55 16.43 -11.98
C ASP A 122 16.14 15.04 -12.30
N THR A 123 15.41 13.94 -12.07
CA THR A 123 15.89 12.58 -12.27
C THR A 123 14.86 11.77 -13.06
N ASN A 124 15.32 11.08 -14.10
CA ASN A 124 14.49 10.17 -14.89
C ASN A 124 15.23 8.86 -15.11
N ILE A 125 14.79 7.81 -14.42
CA ILE A 125 15.36 6.46 -14.48
C ILE A 125 14.22 5.51 -14.78
N ASN A 126 14.38 4.71 -15.84
CA ASN A 126 13.46 3.63 -16.22
C ASN A 126 11.96 4.04 -16.16
N SER A 127 11.61 5.16 -16.80
CA SER A 127 10.26 5.75 -16.75
C SER A 127 9.13 4.82 -17.20
N GLY A 128 9.45 3.84 -18.04
CA GLY A 128 8.53 2.82 -18.55
C GLY A 128 8.35 1.61 -17.63
N ALA A 129 9.00 1.59 -16.48
CA ALA A 129 8.91 0.52 -15.49
C ALA A 129 7.47 0.25 -15.02
N ARG A 130 7.25 -0.93 -14.45
CA ARG A 130 5.95 -1.30 -13.88
C ARG A 130 5.73 -0.68 -12.51
N ILE A 131 6.80 -0.52 -11.73
CA ILE A 131 6.80 0.20 -10.46
C ILE A 131 7.53 1.52 -10.70
N VAL A 132 6.87 2.65 -10.53
CA VAL A 132 7.54 3.96 -10.68
C VAL A 132 7.38 4.76 -9.41
N VAL A 133 8.50 5.06 -8.76
CA VAL A 133 8.54 5.98 -7.63
C VAL A 133 8.70 7.40 -8.14
N MET A 134 7.91 8.34 -7.63
CA MET A 134 7.95 9.73 -8.09
C MET A 134 7.57 10.71 -6.98
N THR A 135 7.71 12.01 -7.25
CA THR A 135 7.06 13.03 -6.41
C THR A 135 5.62 13.25 -6.88
N THR A 136 4.76 13.74 -6.00
CA THR A 136 3.34 13.98 -6.33
C THR A 136 3.17 14.99 -7.46
N GLU A 137 4.06 15.99 -7.56
CA GLU A 137 4.04 17.00 -8.61
C GLU A 137 4.33 16.40 -9.99
N VAL A 138 5.22 15.40 -10.07
CA VAL A 138 5.52 14.71 -11.32
C VAL A 138 4.29 13.93 -11.80
N LEU A 139 3.62 13.20 -10.90
CA LEU A 139 2.35 12.53 -11.24
C LEU A 139 1.30 13.52 -11.74
N ARG A 140 1.11 14.63 -11.02
CA ARG A 140 0.18 15.68 -11.39
C ARG A 140 0.46 16.23 -12.79
N ASN A 141 1.72 16.49 -13.12
CA ASN A 141 2.12 16.96 -14.44
C ASN A 141 1.85 15.90 -15.52
N MET A 142 2.08 14.62 -15.23
CA MET A 142 1.78 13.52 -16.16
C MET A 142 0.29 13.40 -16.46
N LEU A 143 -0.57 13.58 -15.45
CA LEU A 143 -2.03 13.60 -15.60
C LEU A 143 -2.48 14.76 -16.49
N TYR A 144 -1.96 15.97 -16.29
CA TYR A 144 -2.29 17.10 -17.15
C TYR A 144 -1.79 16.98 -18.58
N ALA A 145 -0.68 16.26 -18.78
CA ALA A 145 -0.09 16.06 -20.09
C ALA A 145 -0.65 14.83 -20.84
N ASP A 146 -1.64 14.13 -20.28
CA ASP A 146 -2.16 12.86 -20.81
C ASP A 146 -1.04 11.89 -21.19
N SER A 147 -0.04 11.74 -20.30
CA SER A 147 1.18 10.99 -20.60
C SER A 147 0.90 9.52 -20.95
N ASP A 148 1.51 9.03 -22.03
CA ASP A 148 1.46 7.61 -22.42
C ASP A 148 1.94 6.64 -21.32
N LEU A 149 2.74 7.14 -20.37
CA LEU A 149 3.21 6.35 -19.23
C LEU A 149 2.08 5.94 -18.28
N LEU A 150 0.95 6.66 -18.28
CA LEU A 150 -0.26 6.33 -17.52
C LEU A 150 -0.98 5.08 -18.06
N LYS A 151 -0.64 4.63 -19.27
CA LYS A 151 -1.19 3.39 -19.82
C LYS A 151 -0.88 2.21 -18.91
N ASP A 152 -1.91 1.39 -18.67
CA ASP A 152 -1.91 0.22 -17.78
C ASP A 152 -1.72 0.56 -16.28
N LEU A 153 -1.80 1.85 -15.90
CA LEU A 153 -1.80 2.26 -14.49
C LEU A 153 -3.02 1.68 -13.78
N SER A 154 -2.75 0.90 -12.73
CA SER A 154 -3.77 0.18 -11.96
C SER A 154 -3.85 0.66 -10.52
N PHE A 155 -2.73 1.17 -9.99
CA PHE A 155 -2.64 1.67 -8.62
C PHE A 155 -1.83 2.96 -8.53
N VAL A 156 -2.27 3.87 -7.68
CA VAL A 156 -1.46 5.00 -7.21
C VAL A 156 -1.39 4.92 -5.69
N VAL A 157 -0.17 4.81 -5.17
CA VAL A 157 0.11 5.02 -3.76
C VAL A 157 0.43 6.48 -3.56
N MET A 158 -0.29 7.10 -2.64
CA MET A 158 -0.01 8.43 -2.19
C MET A 158 0.37 8.41 -0.71
N ASP A 159 1.66 8.59 -0.45
CA ASP A 159 2.24 8.56 0.89
C ASP A 159 2.24 9.95 1.53
N GLU A 160 2.10 9.99 2.86
CA GLU A 160 2.02 11.20 3.67
C GLU A 160 0.88 12.17 3.30
N VAL A 161 -0.34 11.65 3.11
CA VAL A 161 -1.57 12.41 2.81
C VAL A 161 -1.89 13.47 3.88
N HIS A 162 -1.29 13.41 5.07
CA HIS A 162 -1.48 14.44 6.08
C HIS A 162 -0.99 15.83 5.61
N TYR A 163 -0.14 15.89 4.56
CA TYR A 163 0.16 17.13 3.83
C TYR A 163 -1.03 17.68 3.02
N LEU A 164 -2.18 17.01 2.94
CA LEU A 164 -3.41 17.54 2.34
C LEU A 164 -3.90 18.79 3.08
N ALA A 165 -3.70 18.86 4.40
CA ALA A 165 -4.01 20.03 5.20
C ALA A 165 -2.98 21.18 5.02
N ASP A 166 -1.86 20.93 4.34
CA ASP A 166 -0.88 21.97 4.00
C ASP A 166 -1.44 22.83 2.87
N ARG A 167 -1.54 24.14 3.14
CA ARG A 167 -2.16 25.13 2.24
C ARG A 167 -1.49 25.23 0.86
N PHE A 168 -0.25 24.78 0.72
CA PHE A 168 0.50 24.80 -0.54
C PHE A 168 0.56 23.43 -1.22
N ARG A 169 0.49 22.34 -0.47
CA ARG A 169 0.57 20.97 -1.00
C ARG A 169 -0.79 20.32 -1.25
N GLY A 170 -1.83 20.72 -0.52
CA GLY A 170 -3.18 20.14 -0.62
C GLY A 170 -3.78 20.23 -2.02
N ALA A 171 -3.56 21.34 -2.73
CA ALA A 171 -4.05 21.53 -4.10
C ALA A 171 -3.49 20.46 -5.08
N VAL A 172 -2.20 20.11 -4.97
CA VAL A 172 -1.58 19.10 -5.85
C VAL A 172 -2.25 17.74 -5.65
N TRP A 173 -2.61 17.41 -4.41
CA TRP A 173 -3.29 16.16 -4.08
C TRP A 173 -4.71 16.11 -4.62
N GLU A 174 -5.48 17.19 -4.40
CA GLU A 174 -6.84 17.31 -4.95
C GLU A 174 -6.83 17.17 -6.47
N GLU A 175 -5.89 17.84 -7.15
CA GLU A 175 -5.74 17.74 -8.59
C GLU A 175 -5.43 16.31 -9.05
N VAL A 176 -4.54 15.58 -8.35
CA VAL A 176 -4.27 14.17 -8.68
C VAL A 176 -5.53 13.33 -8.50
N ILE A 177 -6.23 13.45 -7.39
CA ILE A 177 -7.43 12.65 -7.11
C ILE A 177 -8.53 12.92 -8.13
N ILE A 178 -8.75 14.18 -8.52
CA ILE A 178 -9.80 14.57 -9.47
C ILE A 178 -9.51 14.07 -10.88
N HIS A 179 -8.24 14.11 -11.31
CA HIS A 179 -7.86 13.76 -12.69
C HIS A 179 -7.50 12.28 -12.86
N LEU A 180 -7.33 11.51 -11.78
CA LEU A 180 -7.07 10.09 -11.89
C LEU A 180 -8.27 9.35 -12.53
N PRO A 181 -8.02 8.47 -13.52
CA PRO A 181 -9.07 7.65 -14.08
C PRO A 181 -9.72 6.77 -13.01
N GLN A 182 -11.05 6.56 -13.09
CA GLN A 182 -11.80 5.73 -12.13
C GLN A 182 -11.32 4.27 -12.07
N SER A 183 -10.64 3.78 -13.10
CA SER A 183 -10.04 2.45 -13.12
C SER A 183 -8.79 2.32 -12.24
N VAL A 184 -8.19 3.44 -11.83
CA VAL A 184 -6.99 3.45 -10.98
C VAL A 184 -7.40 3.41 -9.52
N ARG A 185 -6.90 2.40 -8.79
CA ARG A 185 -7.12 2.26 -7.35
C ARG A 185 -6.16 3.15 -6.57
N LEU A 186 -6.70 3.87 -5.59
CA LEU A 186 -5.93 4.79 -4.77
C LEU A 186 -5.59 4.15 -3.42
N VAL A 187 -4.33 4.28 -3.01
CA VAL A 187 -3.86 3.91 -1.67
C VAL A 187 -3.32 5.16 -1.00
N SER A 188 -4.12 5.76 -0.14
CA SER A 188 -3.77 6.99 0.57
C SER A 188 -3.29 6.67 1.99
N LEU A 189 -2.03 6.97 2.30
CA LEU A 189 -1.45 6.75 3.64
C LEU A 189 -1.25 8.07 4.38
N SER A 190 -1.82 8.20 5.57
CA SER A 190 -1.74 9.41 6.39
C SER A 190 -1.23 9.10 7.79
N ALA A 191 -0.35 9.93 8.33
CA ALA A 191 -0.21 10.05 9.77
C ALA A 191 -1.51 10.60 10.37
N THR A 192 -1.85 10.19 11.58
CA THR A 192 -2.91 10.84 12.37
C THR A 192 -2.44 12.26 12.71
N VAL A 193 -3.21 13.26 12.29
CA VAL A 193 -3.05 14.68 12.66
C VAL A 193 -3.73 15.00 13.99
#